data_AF-A0A534TT19-F1
#
_entry.id   AF-A0A534TT19-F1
#
_cell.length_a   1.000
_cell.length_b   1.000
_cell.length_c   1.000
_cell.angle_alpha   90.00
_cell.angle_beta   90.00
_cell.angle_gamma   90.00
#
_symmetry.space_group_name_H-M   'P 1'
#
loop_
_entity.id
_entity.type
_entity.pdbx_description
1 polymer ?
#
loop_
_entity_poly.entity_id
_entity_poly.type
_entity_poly.pdbx_seq_one_letter_code
_entity_poly.pdbx_strand_id
1 'polypeptide(L)'
;MRNLPLVGTLAALVCLPVVAVAATDACLEGVSKFQDVADMRGVRAQIEIACSCASFDGSPGKTHGAFMRCARGVILDASDGTPIDGRITLRPECVGTMRRSVRRSDCGYAAIQERRPCCTHLPSGRNSGRILRPAKCSSSTVRHFCPSFHFVDDACSGNALNACNTVGTTTTIPSGAEPPNTPGSPGVTVSNAKLLTQFGGSSFSLNNATYTRFRMDGAPQPDAIVVLIPGFEGGANDFKNLAENLIPRAYLPPTNLVVEVWAFDRRTNQLEDLVGSNIAEARLEPQIALDWFFGNELEIPLDPVLAAGPNRRAVFYDSTDVPFIANWTPLVFARDIDAVVDAADAVVRNHNVFLGGHSMGTTFTARYAATDFNLSGVGAPQPGYAKLRGLVLLEGSGGTTSGPPLSSDTLDRIIASFDGGLYGAVKDPSSAGRCVDGTTACTIANEATTCAGQVPPKCTLTTAAYAFVPGALNPRVLAVSEPNAIQGAYDPNTTLAIAAVDQGVGTKKCTRGSNSGAVCAADSECPSSTCDDSAISKVPDLA
;
A
#
# COMPACT_ATOMS: atom_id res chain seq x y z
N MET A 1 19.29 50.08 -49.88
CA MET A 1 20.23 49.34 -50.73
C MET A 1 20.17 47.86 -50.34
N ARG A 2 19.78 46.99 -51.30
CA ARG A 2 19.74 45.50 -51.27
C ARG A 2 18.77 44.90 -50.23
N ASN A 3 17.51 44.58 -50.53
CA ASN A 3 16.93 43.57 -51.45
C ASN A 3 17.59 42.18 -51.35
N LEU A 4 16.95 41.26 -50.62
CA LEU A 4 16.96 39.81 -50.86
C LEU A 4 15.61 39.22 -50.38
N PRO A 5 14.84 38.50 -51.21
CA PRO A 5 13.61 37.82 -50.79
C PRO A 5 13.93 36.40 -50.31
N LEU A 6 13.44 36.01 -49.13
CA LEU A 6 13.44 34.62 -48.70
C LEU A 6 12.30 33.88 -49.40
N VAL A 7 12.66 32.95 -50.27
CA VAL A 7 11.75 32.01 -50.93
C VAL A 7 11.20 31.05 -49.89
N GLY A 8 9.88 31.05 -49.72
CA GLY A 8 9.16 30.10 -48.88
C GLY A 8 9.29 28.69 -49.42
N THR A 9 9.79 27.77 -48.59
CA THR A 9 9.67 26.33 -48.82
C THR A 9 8.49 25.84 -47.99
N LEU A 10 7.35 25.63 -48.65
CA LEU A 10 6.21 24.90 -48.09
C LEU A 10 6.68 23.46 -47.83
N ALA A 11 6.95 23.10 -46.58
CA ALA A 11 7.05 21.71 -46.17
C ALA A 11 5.63 21.17 -46.00
N ALA A 12 5.09 20.54 -47.05
CA ALA A 12 3.87 19.77 -46.94
C ALA A 12 4.14 18.59 -45.99
N LEU A 13 3.58 18.66 -44.77
CA LEU A 13 3.44 17.50 -43.90
C LEU A 13 2.51 16.51 -44.61
N VAL A 14 3.11 15.51 -45.25
CA VAL A 14 2.39 14.32 -45.68
C VAL A 14 2.12 13.51 -44.41
N CYS A 15 0.88 13.55 -43.90
CA CYS A 15 0.38 12.57 -42.95
C CYS A 15 0.35 11.20 -43.65
N LEU A 16 1.45 10.45 -43.56
CA LEU A 16 1.43 9.02 -43.81
C LEU A 16 0.67 8.37 -42.64
N PRO A 17 -0.25 7.43 -42.89
CA PRO A 17 -0.83 6.63 -41.83
C PRO A 17 0.30 5.90 -41.10
N VAL A 18 0.32 5.98 -39.77
CA VAL A 18 1.18 5.14 -38.94
C VAL A 18 0.66 3.71 -39.11
N VAL A 19 1.19 3.01 -40.11
CA VAL A 19 1.08 1.56 -40.18
C VAL A 19 1.85 1.03 -38.99
N ALA A 20 1.16 0.38 -38.05
CA ALA A 20 1.81 -0.33 -36.94
C ALA A 20 2.84 -1.28 -37.54
N VAL A 21 4.12 -0.91 -37.46
CA VAL A 21 5.21 -1.78 -37.91
C VAL A 21 5.27 -2.89 -36.88
N ALA A 22 4.90 -4.11 -37.29
CA ALA A 22 5.08 -5.29 -36.46
C ALA A 22 6.54 -5.34 -36.01
N ALA A 23 6.74 -5.46 -34.69
CA ALA A 23 8.07 -5.61 -34.09
C ALA A 23 8.81 -6.77 -34.76
N THR A 24 10.03 -6.55 -35.24
CA THR A 24 10.82 -7.58 -35.94
C THR A 24 11.70 -8.39 -34.99
N ASP A 25 11.82 -7.96 -33.73
CA ASP A 25 12.59 -8.63 -32.69
C ASP A 25 11.80 -9.75 -32.01
N ALA A 26 12.54 -10.78 -31.58
CA ALA A 26 11.96 -11.91 -30.89
C ALA A 26 11.40 -11.48 -29.52
N CYS A 27 10.47 -12.28 -28.99
CA CYS A 27 9.92 -12.10 -27.65
C CYS A 27 11.03 -11.99 -26.60
N LEU A 28 10.96 -10.96 -25.75
CA LEU A 28 11.91 -10.61 -24.69
C LEU A 28 13.31 -10.18 -25.20
N GLU A 29 13.41 -9.80 -26.46
CA GLU A 29 14.64 -9.30 -27.08
C GLU A 29 14.43 -7.87 -27.64
N GLY A 30 15.52 -7.28 -28.14
CA GLY A 30 15.49 -6.01 -28.85
C GLY A 30 14.87 -4.84 -28.08
N VAL A 31 14.19 -3.97 -28.83
CA VAL A 31 13.54 -2.75 -28.33
C VAL A 31 12.23 -3.07 -27.62
N SER A 32 11.64 -4.22 -27.95
CA SER A 32 10.31 -4.59 -27.51
C SER A 32 10.34 -5.40 -26.21
N LYS A 33 11.54 -5.77 -25.72
CA LYS A 33 11.77 -6.56 -24.50
C LYS A 33 11.03 -6.04 -23.25
N PHE A 34 11.06 -4.74 -22.99
CA PHE A 34 10.46 -4.20 -21.75
C PHE A 34 8.93 -4.30 -21.80
N GLN A 35 8.34 -3.97 -22.95
CA GLN A 35 6.91 -4.13 -23.17
C GLN A 35 6.50 -5.61 -23.09
N ASP A 36 7.29 -6.54 -23.61
CA ASP A 36 7.01 -7.98 -23.47
C ASP A 36 6.93 -8.44 -22.03
N VAL A 37 7.87 -7.98 -21.20
CA VAL A 37 7.89 -8.35 -19.78
C VAL A 37 6.61 -7.87 -19.10
N ALA A 38 6.17 -6.65 -19.41
CA ALA A 38 4.93 -6.06 -18.90
C ALA A 38 3.69 -6.85 -19.39
N ASP A 39 3.54 -6.99 -20.70
CA ASP A 39 2.43 -7.69 -21.36
C ASP A 39 2.29 -9.13 -20.85
N MET A 40 3.39 -9.89 -20.83
CA MET A 40 3.39 -11.27 -20.34
C MET A 40 3.05 -11.37 -18.85
N ARG A 41 3.39 -10.35 -18.05
CA ARG A 41 2.99 -10.32 -16.63
C ARG A 41 1.50 -9.99 -16.48
N GLY A 42 0.98 -9.03 -17.23
CA GLY A 42 -0.46 -8.73 -17.29
C GLY A 42 -1.28 -9.96 -17.70
N VAL A 43 -0.84 -10.69 -18.73
CA VAL A 43 -1.50 -11.95 -19.14
C VAL A 43 -1.47 -13.01 -18.04
N ARG A 44 -0.40 -13.10 -17.24
CA ARG A 44 -0.35 -14.03 -16.09
C ARG A 44 -1.32 -13.63 -14.97
N ALA A 45 -1.41 -12.34 -14.66
CA ALA A 45 -2.39 -11.85 -13.70
C ALA A 45 -3.82 -12.21 -14.15
N GLN A 46 -4.14 -12.01 -15.43
CA GLN A 46 -5.43 -12.40 -16.02
C GLN A 46 -5.69 -13.91 -15.98
N ILE A 47 -4.65 -14.72 -16.18
CA ILE A 47 -4.75 -16.18 -16.01
C ILE A 47 -5.09 -16.54 -14.56
N GLU A 48 -4.48 -15.91 -13.56
CA GLU A 48 -4.79 -16.21 -12.16
C GLU A 48 -6.23 -15.81 -11.79
N ILE A 49 -6.76 -14.76 -12.41
CA ILE A 49 -8.16 -14.32 -12.21
C ILE A 49 -9.13 -15.30 -12.88
N ALA A 50 -8.97 -15.55 -14.18
CA ALA A 50 -9.89 -16.36 -14.96
C ALA A 50 -9.75 -17.87 -14.67
N CYS A 51 -8.55 -18.30 -14.27
CA CYS A 51 -8.15 -19.68 -14.14
C CYS A 51 -7.41 -19.93 -12.81
N SER A 52 -7.91 -19.37 -11.70
CA SER A 52 -7.25 -19.45 -10.38
C SER A 52 -6.72 -20.83 -10.08
N CYS A 53 -5.45 -20.89 -9.69
CA CYS A 53 -4.75 -22.14 -9.43
C CYS A 53 -5.48 -23.02 -8.42
N ALA A 54 -6.12 -22.41 -7.42
CA ALA A 54 -6.93 -23.08 -6.40
C ALA A 54 -8.14 -23.86 -6.98
N SER A 55 -8.65 -23.45 -8.15
CA SER A 55 -9.73 -24.16 -8.85
C SER A 55 -9.25 -25.42 -9.57
N PHE A 56 -7.94 -25.61 -9.71
CA PHE A 56 -7.31 -26.74 -10.39
C PHE A 56 -6.51 -27.58 -9.37
N ASP A 57 -7.21 -28.44 -8.65
CA ASP A 57 -6.68 -29.26 -7.56
C ASP A 57 -6.12 -30.64 -8.00
N GLY A 58 -6.13 -30.94 -9.31
CA GLY A 58 -5.68 -32.21 -9.87
C GLY A 58 -6.70 -33.34 -9.86
N SER A 59 -7.92 -33.11 -9.35
CA SER A 59 -9.03 -34.07 -9.44
C SER A 59 -9.55 -34.23 -10.87
N PRO A 60 -10.38 -35.26 -11.17
CA PRO A 60 -10.96 -35.45 -12.50
C PRO A 60 -11.64 -34.17 -13.01
N GLY A 61 -11.24 -33.68 -14.19
CA GLY A 61 -11.73 -32.43 -14.75
C GLY A 61 -10.97 -31.16 -14.34
N LYS A 62 -10.21 -31.20 -13.24
CA LYS A 62 -9.44 -30.08 -12.66
C LYS A 62 -7.91 -30.29 -12.74
N THR A 63 -7.47 -30.99 -13.79
CA THR A 63 -6.06 -31.38 -13.97
C THR A 63 -5.20 -30.26 -14.53
N HIS A 64 -3.87 -30.44 -14.52
CA HIS A 64 -2.92 -29.52 -15.15
C HIS A 64 -3.26 -29.29 -16.64
N GLY A 65 -3.77 -30.32 -17.33
CA GLY A 65 -4.27 -30.19 -18.69
C GLY A 65 -5.51 -29.30 -18.81
N ALA A 66 -6.41 -29.33 -17.82
CA ALA A 66 -7.57 -28.43 -17.76
C ALA A 66 -7.15 -26.98 -17.48
N PHE A 67 -6.23 -26.78 -16.53
CA PHE A 67 -5.64 -25.46 -16.28
C PHE A 67 -4.99 -24.88 -17.54
N MET A 68 -4.13 -25.66 -18.21
CA MET A 68 -3.49 -25.22 -19.46
C MET A 68 -4.50 -24.90 -20.57
N ARG A 69 -5.65 -25.57 -20.62
CA ARG A 69 -6.73 -25.22 -21.58
C ARG A 69 -7.39 -23.89 -21.22
N CYS A 70 -7.69 -23.67 -19.95
CA CYS A 70 -8.24 -22.41 -19.46
C CYS A 70 -7.28 -21.25 -19.76
N ALA A 71 -6.03 -21.36 -19.32
CA ALA A 71 -5.00 -20.35 -19.53
C ALA A 71 -4.71 -20.10 -21.03
N ARG A 72 -4.88 -21.11 -21.89
CA ARG A 72 -4.78 -20.94 -23.34
C ARG A 72 -5.90 -20.06 -23.89
N GLY A 73 -7.10 -20.07 -23.32
CA GLY A 73 -8.18 -19.15 -23.65
C GLY A 73 -7.72 -17.71 -23.43
N VAL A 74 -7.28 -17.39 -22.21
CA VAL A 74 -6.76 -16.05 -21.86
C VAL A 74 -5.60 -15.62 -22.76
N ILE A 75 -4.66 -16.52 -23.07
CA ILE A 75 -3.56 -16.22 -24.00
C ILE A 75 -4.08 -15.90 -25.41
N LEU A 76 -5.11 -16.62 -25.87
CA LEU A 76 -5.72 -16.37 -27.18
C LEU A 76 -6.39 -15.01 -27.19
N ASP A 77 -7.23 -14.72 -26.19
CA ASP A 77 -7.92 -13.45 -26.04
C ASP A 77 -6.92 -12.28 -26.05
N ALA A 78 -5.83 -12.38 -25.26
CA ALA A 78 -4.79 -11.34 -25.25
C ALA A 78 -4.06 -11.18 -26.61
N SER A 79 -4.06 -12.20 -27.47
CA SER A 79 -3.29 -12.23 -28.73
C SER A 79 -4.14 -12.11 -29.99
N ASP A 80 -5.46 -12.00 -29.88
CA ASP A 80 -6.38 -11.99 -31.03
C ASP A 80 -6.54 -10.60 -31.68
N GLY A 81 -5.89 -9.59 -31.11
CA GLY A 81 -5.98 -8.18 -31.52
C GLY A 81 -6.96 -7.36 -30.68
N THR A 82 -7.70 -7.98 -29.76
CA THR A 82 -8.59 -7.35 -28.79
C THR A 82 -7.94 -7.33 -27.42
N PRO A 83 -7.56 -6.17 -26.87
CA PRO A 83 -6.97 -6.12 -25.55
C PRO A 83 -7.92 -6.59 -24.45
N ILE A 84 -7.45 -7.45 -23.53
CA ILE A 84 -8.20 -7.79 -22.31
C ILE A 84 -8.30 -6.52 -21.45
N ASP A 85 -9.51 -6.24 -20.97
CA ASP A 85 -9.88 -5.01 -20.26
C ASP A 85 -9.49 -3.72 -21.01
N GLY A 86 -9.37 -3.78 -22.35
CA GLY A 86 -9.00 -2.64 -23.17
C GLY A 86 -7.51 -2.26 -23.14
N ARG A 87 -6.66 -3.01 -22.42
CA ARG A 87 -5.23 -2.66 -22.25
C ARG A 87 -4.23 -3.82 -22.37
N ILE A 88 -4.58 -5.02 -21.95
CA ILE A 88 -3.64 -6.15 -21.94
C ILE A 88 -3.64 -6.80 -23.32
N THR A 89 -2.51 -6.70 -24.00
CA THR A 89 -2.26 -7.38 -25.27
C THR A 89 -1.06 -8.31 -25.15
N LEU A 90 -0.97 -9.28 -26.05
CA LEU A 90 0.15 -10.18 -26.18
C LEU A 90 0.52 -10.30 -27.64
N ARG A 91 1.70 -9.82 -28.00
CA ARG A 91 2.16 -9.93 -29.38
C ARG A 91 2.28 -11.40 -29.84
N PRO A 92 2.06 -11.70 -31.12
CA PRO A 92 2.16 -13.06 -31.66
C PRO A 92 3.49 -13.76 -31.35
N GLU A 93 4.60 -13.02 -31.36
CA GLU A 93 5.95 -13.50 -31.09
C GLU A 93 6.09 -14.05 -29.66
N CYS A 94 5.29 -13.54 -28.71
CA CYS A 94 5.31 -13.95 -27.31
C CYS A 94 4.31 -15.03 -26.92
N VAL A 95 3.34 -15.35 -27.77
CA VAL A 95 2.36 -16.42 -27.51
C VAL A 95 3.07 -17.74 -27.18
N GLY A 96 4.15 -18.06 -27.92
CA GLY A 96 4.96 -19.25 -27.67
C GLY A 96 5.64 -19.23 -26.30
N THR A 97 6.23 -18.10 -25.90
CA THR A 97 6.89 -17.91 -24.60
C THR A 97 5.89 -17.99 -23.46
N MET A 98 4.74 -17.34 -23.61
CA MET A 98 3.69 -17.32 -22.61
C MET A 98 3.10 -18.71 -22.36
N ARG A 99 2.84 -19.49 -23.42
CA ARG A 99 2.45 -20.91 -23.30
C ARG A 99 3.50 -21.76 -22.60
N ARG A 100 4.81 -21.48 -22.80
CA ARG A 100 5.88 -22.17 -22.05
C ARG A 100 5.86 -21.81 -20.57
N SER A 101 5.57 -20.55 -20.23
CA SER A 101 5.43 -20.09 -18.84
C SER A 101 4.31 -20.82 -18.12
N VAL A 102 3.11 -20.89 -18.73
CA VAL A 102 1.94 -21.61 -18.17
C VAL A 102 2.21 -23.10 -17.96
N ARG A 103 2.92 -23.75 -18.89
CA ARG A 103 3.31 -25.16 -18.74
C ARG A 103 4.28 -25.38 -17.57
N ARG A 104 4.99 -24.34 -17.14
CA ARG A 104 5.90 -24.35 -15.98
C ARG A 104 5.20 -23.78 -14.74
N SER A 105 3.91 -24.12 -14.58
CA SER A 105 3.14 -23.88 -13.37
C SER A 105 2.86 -25.17 -12.59
N ASP A 106 2.58 -25.05 -11.30
CA ASP A 106 2.12 -26.15 -10.45
C ASP A 106 0.58 -26.34 -10.43
N CYS A 107 -0.17 -25.48 -11.11
CA CYS A 107 -1.63 -25.53 -11.12
C CYS A 107 -2.16 -26.81 -11.76
N GLY A 108 -3.17 -27.44 -11.15
CA GLY A 108 -3.77 -28.68 -11.64
C GLY A 108 -2.96 -29.94 -11.34
N TYR A 109 -1.88 -29.88 -10.58
CA TYR A 109 -1.29 -31.06 -9.96
C TYR A 109 -2.00 -31.37 -8.64
N ALA A 110 -2.21 -32.67 -8.36
CA ALA A 110 -2.84 -33.08 -7.12
C ALA A 110 -2.04 -32.63 -5.89
N ALA A 111 -2.72 -32.07 -4.88
CA ALA A 111 -2.09 -31.52 -3.67
C ALA A 111 -1.13 -32.53 -3.00
N ILE A 112 -1.50 -33.82 -2.97
CA ILE A 112 -0.65 -34.93 -2.44
C ILE A 112 0.71 -35.07 -3.15
N GLN A 113 0.88 -34.49 -4.34
CA GLN A 113 2.15 -34.52 -5.04
C GLN A 113 3.10 -33.40 -4.58
N GLU A 114 2.60 -32.37 -3.89
CA GLU A 114 3.35 -31.20 -3.40
C GLU A 114 4.31 -30.62 -4.44
N ARG A 115 3.89 -30.57 -5.70
CA ARG A 115 4.74 -30.03 -6.75
C ARG A 115 4.71 -28.51 -6.67
N ARG A 116 5.89 -27.87 -6.62
CA ARG A 116 6.04 -26.40 -6.63
C ARG A 116 7.24 -25.98 -7.50
N PRO A 117 7.36 -24.69 -7.85
CA PRO A 117 8.58 -24.17 -8.43
C PRO A 117 9.82 -24.51 -7.59
N CYS A 118 10.81 -25.07 -8.25
CA CYS A 118 12.12 -25.34 -7.70
C CYS A 118 13.15 -24.56 -8.52
N CYS A 119 13.72 -23.53 -7.91
CA CYS A 119 14.69 -22.64 -8.53
C CYS A 119 16.11 -23.17 -8.29
N THR A 120 16.93 -23.12 -9.33
CA THR A 120 18.35 -23.44 -9.31
C THR A 120 19.12 -22.18 -9.69
N HIS A 121 19.93 -21.67 -8.76
CA HIS A 121 20.72 -20.46 -8.98
C HIS A 121 22.11 -20.78 -9.56
N LEU A 122 22.33 -20.56 -10.85
CA LEU A 122 23.67 -20.83 -11.40
C LEU A 122 24.65 -19.71 -10.99
N PRO A 123 25.91 -20.03 -10.66
CA PRO A 123 26.95 -19.02 -10.38
C PRO A 123 27.14 -17.98 -11.50
N SER A 124 26.67 -18.30 -12.71
CA SER A 124 26.64 -17.40 -13.87
C SER A 124 25.53 -16.32 -13.83
N GLY A 125 24.71 -16.28 -12.77
CA GLY A 125 23.58 -15.36 -12.61
C GLY A 125 22.33 -15.75 -13.40
N ARG A 126 22.36 -16.87 -14.13
CA ARG A 126 21.21 -17.37 -14.90
C ARG A 126 20.39 -18.34 -14.04
N ASN A 127 19.28 -17.87 -13.50
CA ASN A 127 18.37 -18.75 -12.77
C ASN A 127 17.63 -19.68 -13.72
N SER A 128 17.50 -20.94 -13.32
CA SER A 128 16.64 -21.91 -14.01
C SER A 128 15.68 -22.51 -12.99
N GLY A 129 14.52 -23.00 -13.44
CA GLY A 129 13.60 -23.65 -12.52
C GLY A 129 12.68 -24.65 -13.18
N ARG A 130 12.16 -25.56 -12.37
CA ARG A 130 11.24 -26.63 -12.77
C ARG A 130 10.20 -26.85 -11.69
N ILE A 131 9.04 -27.38 -12.07
CA ILE A 131 8.03 -27.84 -11.13
C ILE A 131 8.45 -29.22 -10.60
N LEU A 132 8.84 -29.30 -9.34
CA LEU A 132 9.37 -30.51 -8.70
C LEU A 132 8.69 -30.76 -7.36
N ARG A 133 8.81 -31.98 -6.84
CA ARG A 133 8.46 -32.31 -5.44
C ARG A 133 9.58 -31.87 -4.49
N PRO A 134 9.31 -31.62 -3.20
CA PRO A 134 10.32 -31.13 -2.25
C PRO A 134 11.58 -32.01 -2.22
N ALA A 135 11.39 -33.34 -2.12
CA ALA A 135 12.48 -34.31 -2.09
C ALA A 135 13.40 -34.24 -3.34
N LYS A 136 12.84 -33.90 -4.51
CA LYS A 136 13.60 -33.76 -5.77
C LYS A 136 14.19 -32.37 -5.96
N CYS A 137 13.73 -31.39 -5.19
CA CYS A 137 14.27 -30.04 -5.19
C CYS A 137 15.51 -29.93 -4.28
N SER A 138 15.60 -30.73 -3.22
CA SER A 138 16.76 -30.68 -2.30
C SER A 138 18.08 -31.00 -3.03
N SER A 139 19.01 -30.04 -3.07
CA SER A 139 20.42 -30.27 -3.37
C SER A 139 21.27 -29.35 -2.49
N SER A 140 22.50 -29.75 -2.21
CA SER A 140 23.47 -28.91 -1.51
C SER A 140 23.61 -27.56 -2.21
N THR A 141 23.19 -26.52 -1.50
CA THR A 141 23.54 -25.09 -1.63
C THR A 141 22.98 -24.25 -2.78
N VAL A 142 22.28 -24.83 -3.77
CA VAL A 142 21.92 -24.06 -5.00
C VAL A 142 20.46 -24.20 -5.45
N ARG A 143 19.68 -25.07 -4.80
CA ARG A 143 18.27 -25.29 -5.15
C ARG A 143 17.35 -24.87 -4.02
N HIS A 144 16.28 -24.18 -4.39
CA HIS A 144 15.28 -23.65 -3.48
C HIS A 144 13.90 -24.03 -3.95
N PHE A 145 13.13 -24.63 -3.05
CA PHE A 145 11.73 -24.93 -3.25
C PHE A 145 10.92 -23.70 -2.87
N CYS A 146 10.12 -23.15 -3.80
CA CYS A 146 9.37 -21.90 -3.66
C CYS A 146 7.85 -22.18 -3.65
N PRO A 147 7.26 -22.60 -2.51
CA PRO A 147 5.87 -23.03 -2.44
C PRO A 147 4.83 -21.91 -2.62
N SER A 148 5.25 -20.66 -2.46
CA SER A 148 4.39 -19.48 -2.49
C SER A 148 4.10 -18.96 -3.90
N PHE A 149 4.72 -19.55 -4.91
CA PHE A 149 4.58 -19.15 -6.31
C PHE A 149 4.02 -20.31 -7.13
N HIS A 150 3.12 -20.00 -8.05
CA HIS A 150 2.57 -21.00 -8.96
C HIS A 150 3.44 -21.17 -10.22
N PHE A 151 4.03 -20.08 -10.73
CA PHE A 151 4.82 -20.07 -11.94
C PHE A 151 6.31 -20.01 -11.65
N VAL A 152 7.08 -20.84 -12.36
CA VAL A 152 8.54 -20.86 -12.22
C VAL A 152 9.18 -19.53 -12.60
N ASP A 153 8.63 -18.83 -13.59
CA ASP A 153 9.21 -17.56 -14.06
C ASP A 153 9.09 -16.45 -13.02
N ASP A 154 8.06 -16.49 -12.16
CA ASP A 154 7.92 -15.57 -11.03
C ASP A 154 8.81 -16.00 -9.86
N ALA A 155 8.73 -17.27 -9.48
CA ALA A 155 9.50 -17.83 -8.37
C ALA A 155 11.01 -17.66 -8.52
N CYS A 156 11.53 -17.81 -9.74
CA CYS A 156 12.98 -17.86 -9.99
C CYS A 156 13.54 -16.55 -10.55
N SER A 157 12.80 -15.44 -10.44
CA SER A 157 13.21 -14.12 -10.93
C SER A 157 14.17 -13.36 -9.98
N GLY A 158 14.50 -13.90 -8.80
CA GLY A 158 15.29 -13.22 -7.75
C GLY A 158 16.81 -13.40 -7.79
N ASN A 159 17.53 -12.64 -6.97
CA ASN A 159 18.99 -12.73 -6.82
C ASN A 159 19.47 -14.01 -6.09
N ALA A 160 20.78 -14.15 -5.88
CA ALA A 160 21.44 -15.32 -5.26
C ALA A 160 20.97 -15.70 -3.83
N LEU A 161 20.20 -14.83 -3.16
CA LEU A 161 19.66 -15.08 -1.82
C LEU A 161 18.24 -15.67 -1.86
N ASN A 162 17.63 -15.71 -3.06
CA ASN A 162 16.35 -16.28 -3.41
C ASN A 162 15.18 -15.96 -2.45
N ALA A 163 14.63 -14.74 -2.59
CA ALA A 163 13.51 -14.20 -1.82
C ALA A 163 12.18 -14.98 -1.95
N CYS A 164 12.08 -15.98 -2.84
CA CYS A 164 10.84 -16.68 -3.16
C CYS A 164 10.22 -17.47 -1.99
N ASN A 165 10.94 -17.60 -0.87
CA ASN A 165 10.48 -18.33 0.30
C ASN A 165 9.99 -17.41 1.42
N THR A 166 10.18 -16.09 1.32
CA THR A 166 9.66 -15.17 2.33
C THR A 166 8.24 -14.77 1.95
N VAL A 167 7.27 -15.14 2.78
CA VAL A 167 5.85 -14.82 2.57
C VAL A 167 5.40 -13.77 3.57
N GLY A 168 4.62 -12.81 3.09
CA GLY A 168 3.93 -11.80 3.90
C GLY A 168 2.47 -12.19 4.12
N THR A 169 1.94 -11.94 5.30
CA THR A 169 0.49 -12.03 5.56
C THR A 169 0.08 -10.93 6.52
N THR A 170 -0.81 -10.03 6.09
CA THR A 170 -1.39 -8.99 6.93
C THR A 170 -2.49 -9.58 7.80
N THR A 171 -2.39 -9.33 9.10
CA THR A 171 -3.30 -9.83 10.13
C THR A 171 -3.81 -8.66 10.94
N THR A 172 -5.11 -8.64 11.22
CA THR A 172 -5.76 -7.69 12.13
C THR A 172 -6.22 -8.44 13.35
N ILE A 173 -5.86 -7.95 14.55
CA ILE A 173 -6.23 -8.51 15.84
C ILE A 173 -6.92 -7.45 16.71
N PRO A 174 -7.84 -7.85 17.61
CA PRO A 174 -8.44 -6.90 18.56
C PRO A 174 -7.37 -6.21 19.41
N SER A 175 -7.52 -4.90 19.59
CA SER A 175 -6.76 -4.14 20.58
C SER A 175 -7.63 -3.90 21.80
N GLY A 176 -7.06 -4.04 23.00
CA GLY A 176 -7.77 -3.69 24.23
C GLY A 176 -7.99 -2.19 24.40
N ALA A 177 -7.40 -1.33 23.54
CA ALA A 177 -7.61 0.10 23.59
C ALA A 177 -8.90 0.51 22.85
N GLU A 178 -9.86 1.02 23.63
CA GLU A 178 -11.17 1.50 23.17
C GLU A 178 -11.31 3.02 23.41
N PRO A 179 -10.57 3.87 22.68
CA PRO A 179 -10.62 5.31 22.86
C PRO A 179 -12.03 5.87 22.61
N PRO A 180 -12.48 6.87 23.39
CA PRO A 180 -13.81 7.48 23.23
C PRO A 180 -14.10 7.91 21.79
N ASN A 181 -15.38 7.87 21.40
CA ASN A 181 -15.88 8.26 20.07
C ASN A 181 -15.35 7.43 18.88
N THR A 182 -14.50 6.43 19.11
CA THR A 182 -13.96 5.58 18.04
C THR A 182 -14.95 4.47 17.69
N PRO A 183 -15.26 4.24 16.40
CA PRO A 183 -16.08 3.10 15.96
C PRO A 183 -15.65 1.78 16.60
N GLY A 184 -16.61 1.05 17.17
CA GLY A 184 -16.37 -0.17 17.96
C GLY A 184 -16.17 0.04 19.46
N SER A 185 -16.04 1.29 19.93
CA SER A 185 -16.00 1.59 21.37
C SER A 185 -17.40 1.65 21.97
N PRO A 186 -17.56 1.41 23.29
CA PRO A 186 -18.87 1.41 23.94
C PRO A 186 -19.67 2.70 23.69
N GLY A 187 -20.93 2.55 23.26
CA GLY A 187 -21.85 3.67 23.03
C GLY A 187 -21.62 4.48 21.75
N VAL A 188 -20.68 4.09 20.89
CA VAL A 188 -20.39 4.80 19.63
C VAL A 188 -21.25 4.25 18.49
N THR A 189 -22.01 5.15 17.85
CA THR A 189 -22.76 4.85 16.61
C THR A 189 -22.13 5.61 15.45
N VAL A 190 -21.88 4.93 14.33
CA VAL A 190 -21.33 5.54 13.12
C VAL A 190 -22.45 6.03 12.21
N SER A 191 -22.44 7.33 11.89
CA SER A 191 -23.39 7.97 10.97
C SER A 191 -22.74 8.74 9.82
N ASN A 192 -21.40 8.89 9.82
CA ASN A 192 -20.69 9.59 8.76
C ASN A 192 -20.79 8.78 7.45
N ALA A 193 -21.30 9.41 6.39
CA ALA A 193 -21.58 8.73 5.12
C ALA A 193 -20.32 8.15 4.44
N LYS A 194 -19.16 8.81 4.58
CA LYS A 194 -17.88 8.33 4.06
C LYS A 194 -17.45 7.03 4.74
N LEU A 195 -17.52 6.98 6.08
CA LEU A 195 -17.25 5.76 6.85
C LEU A 195 -18.23 4.62 6.49
N LEU A 196 -19.53 4.93 6.39
CA LEU A 196 -20.54 3.95 5.99
C LEU A 196 -20.26 3.39 4.58
N THR A 197 -19.75 4.22 3.67
CA THR A 197 -19.40 3.84 2.31
C THR A 197 -18.18 2.92 2.28
N GLN A 198 -17.12 3.24 3.03
CA GLN A 198 -15.92 2.38 3.08
C GLN A 198 -16.21 1.03 3.73
N PHE A 199 -16.85 1.03 4.91
CA PHE A 199 -17.02 -0.16 5.73
C PHE A 199 -18.31 -0.93 5.45
N GLY A 200 -19.12 -0.49 4.48
CA GLY A 200 -20.35 -1.17 4.06
C GLY A 200 -21.50 -1.12 5.08
N GLY A 201 -21.39 -0.28 6.11
CA GLY A 201 -22.39 -0.13 7.15
C GLY A 201 -21.84 0.52 8.43
N SER A 202 -22.68 0.59 9.47
CA SER A 202 -22.33 1.18 10.76
C SER A 202 -21.69 0.20 11.75
N SER A 203 -21.69 -1.10 11.43
CA SER A 203 -21.22 -2.17 12.30
C SER A 203 -19.79 -2.56 11.95
N PHE A 204 -18.82 -1.78 12.43
CA PHE A 204 -17.40 -2.09 12.35
C PHE A 204 -16.67 -1.55 13.59
N SER A 205 -15.45 -2.04 13.81
CA SER A 205 -14.58 -1.59 14.90
C SER A 205 -13.24 -1.14 14.32
N LEU A 206 -12.72 -0.01 14.83
CA LEU A 206 -11.35 0.43 14.61
C LEU A 206 -10.46 0.16 15.84
N ASN A 207 -10.98 -0.55 16.84
CA ASN A 207 -10.24 -0.98 18.03
C ASN A 207 -9.45 -2.25 17.74
N ASN A 208 -8.62 -2.19 16.69
CA ASN A 208 -7.76 -3.29 16.27
C ASN A 208 -6.33 -2.80 16.06
N ALA A 209 -5.38 -3.72 16.22
CA ALA A 209 -4.02 -3.57 15.75
C ALA A 209 -3.82 -4.42 14.49
N THR A 210 -3.07 -3.92 13.52
CA THR A 210 -2.78 -4.61 12.27
C THR A 210 -1.27 -4.77 12.13
N TYR A 211 -0.83 -5.90 11.60
CA TYR A 211 0.57 -6.14 11.30
C TYR A 211 0.72 -7.09 10.11
N THR A 212 1.78 -6.91 9.34
CA THR A 212 2.19 -7.83 8.28
C THR A 212 3.30 -8.74 8.78
N ARG A 213 3.01 -10.05 8.84
CA ARG A 213 3.96 -11.09 9.24
C ARG A 213 4.73 -11.57 8.02
N PHE A 214 6.03 -11.30 7.99
CA PHE A 214 6.98 -11.89 7.06
C PHE A 214 7.67 -13.10 7.70
N ARG A 215 7.62 -14.24 7.02
CA ARG A 215 8.19 -15.51 7.51
C ARG A 215 8.72 -16.37 6.37
N MET A 216 9.57 -17.33 6.70
CA MET A 216 9.93 -18.39 5.76
C MET A 216 8.71 -19.32 5.55
N ASP A 217 8.36 -19.58 4.30
CA ASP A 217 7.20 -20.42 3.95
C ASP A 217 7.41 -21.86 4.42
N GLY A 218 6.36 -22.44 5.00
CA GLY A 218 6.39 -23.77 5.62
C GLY A 218 7.34 -23.92 6.82
N ALA A 219 7.94 -22.84 7.33
CA ALA A 219 8.84 -22.93 8.48
C ALA A 219 8.08 -23.34 9.77
N PRO A 220 8.76 -24.06 10.68
CA PRO A 220 8.19 -24.43 11.98
C PRO A 220 8.06 -23.19 12.90
N GLN A 221 7.74 -23.42 14.17
CA GLN A 221 7.71 -22.38 15.19
C GLN A 221 8.98 -21.50 15.17
N PRO A 222 8.87 -20.16 15.21
CA PRO A 222 10.02 -19.27 15.14
C PRO A 222 10.85 -19.28 16.42
N ASP A 223 12.17 -19.21 16.26
CA ASP A 223 13.14 -19.03 17.34
C ASP A 223 13.18 -17.59 17.86
N ALA A 224 12.86 -16.63 16.99
CA ALA A 224 12.76 -15.21 17.33
C ALA A 224 11.77 -14.49 16.41
N ILE A 225 11.07 -13.49 16.95
CA ILE A 225 10.20 -12.58 16.21
C ILE A 225 10.68 -11.16 16.44
N VAL A 226 10.88 -10.42 15.36
CA VAL A 226 11.19 -8.99 15.42
C VAL A 226 9.95 -8.21 14.99
N VAL A 227 9.25 -7.60 15.94
CA VAL A 227 8.15 -6.67 15.67
C VAL A 227 8.77 -5.31 15.32
N LEU A 228 8.44 -4.74 14.15
CA LEU A 228 9.04 -3.52 13.65
C LEU A 228 7.99 -2.42 13.42
N ILE A 229 8.20 -1.26 14.06
CA ILE A 229 7.36 -0.07 13.92
C ILE A 229 7.90 0.85 12.82
N PRO A 230 7.11 1.22 11.80
CA PRO A 230 7.57 2.05 10.71
C PRO A 230 7.83 3.51 11.13
N GLY A 231 8.58 4.20 10.28
CA GLY A 231 8.90 5.62 10.47
C GLY A 231 7.75 6.55 10.10
N PHE A 232 8.04 7.85 10.05
CA PHE A 232 7.12 8.84 9.49
C PHE A 232 6.81 8.50 8.02
N GLU A 233 5.54 8.60 7.61
CA GLU A 233 5.02 8.25 6.27
C GLU A 233 5.18 6.78 5.83
N GLY A 234 5.94 5.98 6.57
CA GLY A 234 6.18 4.56 6.28
C GLY A 234 5.02 3.64 6.66
N GLY A 235 4.92 2.49 6.00
CA GLY A 235 3.95 1.43 6.31
C GLY A 235 4.64 0.09 6.59
N ALA A 236 3.88 -0.98 6.81
CA ALA A 236 4.48 -2.29 7.04
C ALA A 236 5.41 -2.76 5.91
N ASN A 237 5.14 -2.35 4.67
CA ASN A 237 5.94 -2.71 3.50
C ASN A 237 7.36 -2.12 3.50
N ASP A 238 7.65 -1.10 4.31
CA ASP A 238 9.02 -0.59 4.53
C ASP A 238 10.00 -1.71 4.91
N PHE A 239 9.50 -2.71 5.64
CA PHE A 239 10.31 -3.81 6.15
C PHE A 239 10.32 -5.04 5.24
N LYS A 240 9.62 -5.04 4.11
CA LYS A 240 9.58 -6.20 3.20
C LYS A 240 10.97 -6.56 2.69
N ASN A 241 11.70 -5.58 2.17
CA ASN A 241 13.07 -5.80 1.68
C ASN A 241 14.02 -6.24 2.79
N LEU A 242 13.86 -5.69 4.00
CA LEU A 242 14.61 -6.13 5.18
C LEU A 242 14.31 -7.61 5.49
N ALA A 243 13.04 -7.99 5.54
CA ALA A 243 12.59 -9.34 5.83
C ALA A 243 13.09 -10.34 4.78
N GLU A 244 12.96 -10.02 3.49
CA GLU A 244 13.44 -10.84 2.37
C GLU A 244 14.96 -11.04 2.35
N ASN A 245 15.72 -10.19 3.03
CA ASN A 245 17.16 -10.35 3.21
C ASN A 245 17.53 -11.03 4.53
N LEU A 246 16.85 -10.69 5.63
CA LEU A 246 17.17 -11.17 6.96
C LEU A 246 16.74 -12.62 7.16
N ILE A 247 15.51 -12.96 6.79
CA ILE A 247 14.91 -14.27 7.09
C ILE A 247 15.67 -15.40 6.38
N PRO A 248 15.99 -15.31 5.06
CA PRO A 248 16.77 -16.36 4.41
C PRO A 248 18.19 -16.50 4.99
N ARG A 249 18.83 -15.38 5.35
CA ARG A 249 20.18 -15.41 5.95
C ARG A 249 20.18 -16.07 7.32
N ALA A 250 19.16 -15.82 8.14
CA ALA A 250 19.01 -16.45 9.45
C ALA A 250 18.69 -17.95 9.32
N TYR A 251 17.86 -18.32 8.35
CA TYR A 251 17.42 -19.70 8.14
C TYR A 251 18.53 -20.62 7.62
N LEU A 252 19.44 -20.10 6.79
CA LEU A 252 20.55 -20.86 6.24
C LEU A 252 21.69 -21.07 7.26
N PRO A 253 22.56 -22.08 7.06
CA PRO A 253 23.77 -22.23 7.85
C PRO A 253 24.67 -20.99 7.79
N PRO A 254 25.41 -20.66 8.86
CA PRO A 254 25.59 -21.45 10.08
C PRO A 254 24.55 -21.19 11.19
N THR A 255 23.62 -20.25 11.01
CA THR A 255 22.70 -19.85 12.08
C THR A 255 21.57 -20.84 12.28
N ASN A 256 20.98 -21.35 11.21
CA ASN A 256 19.86 -22.31 11.27
C ASN A 256 18.69 -21.82 12.16
N LEU A 257 18.47 -20.51 12.24
CA LEU A 257 17.44 -19.88 13.06
C LEU A 257 16.19 -19.62 12.23
N VAL A 258 15.03 -19.93 12.80
CA VAL A 258 13.74 -19.53 12.22
C VAL A 258 13.39 -18.15 12.76
N VAL A 259 13.54 -17.12 11.92
CA VAL A 259 13.24 -15.73 12.28
C VAL A 259 12.02 -15.25 11.50
N GLU A 260 11.18 -14.47 12.16
CA GLU A 260 10.09 -13.72 11.51
C GLU A 260 10.23 -12.22 11.76
N VAL A 261 9.72 -11.43 10.82
CA VAL A 261 9.61 -9.98 10.94
C VAL A 261 8.14 -9.61 10.90
N TRP A 262 7.63 -9.00 11.96
CA TRP A 262 6.24 -8.56 12.05
C TRP A 262 6.21 -7.04 11.93
N ALA A 263 5.86 -6.57 10.75
CA ALA A 263 5.82 -5.15 10.44
C ALA A 263 4.48 -4.55 10.89
N PHE A 264 4.51 -3.59 11.79
CA PHE A 264 3.31 -2.99 12.39
C PHE A 264 2.66 -1.98 11.44
N ASP A 265 1.35 -2.09 11.26
CA ASP A 265 0.52 -1.08 10.59
C ASP A 265 -0.20 -0.24 11.64
N ARG A 266 -0.18 1.08 11.46
CA ARG A 266 -0.79 1.99 12.44
C ARG A 266 -2.30 1.81 12.39
N ARG A 267 -2.97 2.04 13.52
CA ARG A 267 -4.45 2.02 13.59
C ARG A 267 -5.11 2.86 12.50
N THR A 268 -4.49 3.99 12.12
CA THR A 268 -4.92 4.86 11.01
C THR A 268 -4.93 4.20 9.64
N ASN A 269 -4.09 3.19 9.39
CA ASN A 269 -4.12 2.46 8.12
C ASN A 269 -5.45 1.72 7.90
N GLN A 270 -6.22 1.42 8.96
CA GLN A 270 -7.59 0.88 8.80
C GLN A 270 -8.55 1.86 8.11
N LEU A 271 -8.25 3.16 8.10
CA LEU A 271 -9.02 4.19 7.40
C LEU A 271 -8.57 4.40 5.95
N GLU A 272 -7.55 3.69 5.49
CA GLU A 272 -7.16 3.71 4.08
C GLU A 272 -8.11 2.80 3.29
N ASP A 273 -8.80 3.37 2.30
CA ASP A 273 -9.74 2.63 1.48
C ASP A 273 -9.02 1.90 0.35
N LEU A 274 -8.49 0.73 0.68
CA LEU A 274 -7.59 -0.05 -0.19
C LEU A 274 -8.32 -1.02 -1.14
N VAL A 275 -9.65 -1.02 -1.20
CA VAL A 275 -10.40 -2.05 -1.95
C VAL A 275 -10.01 -2.07 -3.43
N GLY A 276 -10.05 -0.91 -4.10
CA GLY A 276 -9.68 -0.82 -5.51
C GLY A 276 -8.17 -0.89 -5.75
N SER A 277 -7.33 -0.40 -4.84
CA SER A 277 -5.87 -0.54 -4.97
C SER A 277 -5.42 -1.99 -4.82
N ASN A 278 -6.03 -2.77 -3.93
CA ASN A 278 -5.78 -4.21 -3.81
C ASN A 278 -6.19 -4.97 -5.08
N ILE A 279 -7.30 -4.56 -5.73
CA ILE A 279 -7.68 -5.10 -7.04
C ILE A 279 -6.62 -4.73 -8.09
N ALA A 280 -6.19 -3.47 -8.12
CA ALA A 280 -5.18 -2.99 -9.05
C ALA A 280 -3.83 -3.72 -8.86
N GLU A 281 -3.39 -3.93 -7.63
CA GLU A 281 -2.15 -4.65 -7.29
C GLU A 281 -2.25 -6.13 -7.68
N ALA A 282 -3.35 -6.81 -7.35
CA ALA A 282 -3.57 -8.20 -7.71
C ALA A 282 -3.56 -8.42 -9.24
N ARG A 283 -4.01 -7.40 -10.00
CA ARG A 283 -4.03 -7.41 -11.46
C ARG A 283 -2.76 -6.86 -12.10
N LEU A 284 -1.93 -6.16 -11.31
CA LEU A 284 -0.79 -5.37 -11.75
C LEU A 284 -1.16 -4.33 -12.82
N GLU A 285 -2.31 -3.68 -12.63
CA GLU A 285 -2.90 -2.72 -13.58
C GLU A 285 -2.98 -1.33 -12.91
N PRO A 286 -1.98 -0.46 -13.08
CA PRO A 286 -1.91 0.81 -12.35
C PRO A 286 -3.00 1.82 -12.75
N GLN A 287 -3.61 1.66 -13.93
CA GLN A 287 -4.75 2.45 -14.40
C GLN A 287 -5.97 2.25 -13.50
N ILE A 288 -6.17 1.05 -12.95
CA ILE A 288 -7.24 0.79 -11.97
C ILE A 288 -6.97 1.58 -10.70
N ALA A 289 -5.72 1.59 -10.20
CA ALA A 289 -5.36 2.37 -9.01
C ALA A 289 -5.48 3.88 -9.27
N LEU A 290 -5.10 4.34 -10.46
CA LEU A 290 -5.25 5.74 -10.86
C LEU A 290 -6.73 6.15 -10.86
N ASP A 291 -7.60 5.35 -11.48
CA ASP A 291 -9.04 5.60 -11.48
C ASP A 291 -9.66 5.50 -10.07
N TRP A 292 -9.24 4.50 -9.29
CA TRP A 292 -9.69 4.30 -7.91
C TRP A 292 -9.46 5.53 -7.04
N PHE A 293 -8.27 6.14 -7.11
CA PHE A 293 -7.91 7.27 -6.27
C PHE A 293 -8.24 8.64 -6.88
N PHE A 294 -8.14 8.80 -8.20
CA PHE A 294 -8.16 10.13 -8.86
C PHE A 294 -9.09 10.21 -10.07
N GLY A 295 -9.84 9.15 -10.39
CA GLY A 295 -10.63 9.12 -11.62
C GLY A 295 -11.73 10.17 -11.72
N ASN A 296 -12.28 10.63 -10.59
CA ASN A 296 -13.25 11.75 -10.59
C ASN A 296 -12.57 13.05 -11.01
N GLU A 297 -11.41 13.34 -10.41
CA GLU A 297 -10.63 14.55 -10.64
C GLU A 297 -10.03 14.60 -12.04
N LEU A 298 -9.67 13.42 -12.57
CA LEU A 298 -9.15 13.24 -13.92
C LEU A 298 -10.26 13.07 -14.99
N GLU A 299 -11.54 13.14 -14.60
CA GLU A 299 -12.70 12.96 -15.48
C GLU A 299 -12.69 11.61 -16.26
N ILE A 300 -12.02 10.59 -15.72
CA ILE A 300 -11.98 9.25 -16.31
C ILE A 300 -13.31 8.54 -16.02
N PRO A 301 -13.92 7.81 -16.97
CA PRO A 301 -15.02 6.90 -16.66
C PRO A 301 -14.60 5.84 -15.64
N LEU A 302 -15.53 5.35 -14.82
CA LEU A 302 -15.23 4.29 -13.87
C LEU A 302 -14.76 3.04 -14.63
N ASP A 303 -13.57 2.54 -14.29
CA ASP A 303 -12.94 1.38 -14.89
C ASP A 303 -13.91 0.19 -14.77
N PRO A 304 -14.12 -0.59 -15.86
CA PRO A 304 -15.05 -1.71 -15.84
C PRO A 304 -14.77 -2.73 -14.73
N VAL A 305 -13.51 -2.90 -14.32
CA VAL A 305 -13.13 -3.79 -13.21
C VAL A 305 -13.63 -3.24 -11.87
N LEU A 306 -13.53 -1.92 -11.65
CA LEU A 306 -14.08 -1.27 -10.46
C LEU A 306 -15.60 -1.29 -10.48
N ALA A 307 -16.22 -1.05 -11.64
CA ALA A 307 -17.67 -1.11 -11.82
C ALA A 307 -18.24 -2.51 -11.52
N ALA A 308 -17.53 -3.58 -11.92
CA ALA A 308 -17.91 -4.95 -11.64
C ALA A 308 -17.62 -5.39 -10.19
N GLY A 309 -16.68 -4.72 -9.51
CA GLY A 309 -16.29 -4.99 -8.14
C GLY A 309 -16.98 -4.04 -7.14
N PRO A 310 -16.24 -3.10 -6.51
CA PRO A 310 -16.79 -2.21 -5.49
C PRO A 310 -17.85 -1.23 -6.02
N ASN A 311 -17.91 -1.02 -7.35
CA ASN A 311 -18.78 -0.07 -8.04
C ASN A 311 -18.75 1.35 -7.45
N ARG A 312 -17.55 1.79 -7.06
CA ARG A 312 -17.24 3.11 -6.51
C ARG A 312 -15.75 3.40 -6.64
N ARG A 313 -15.34 4.61 -6.23
CA ARG A 313 -13.95 5.02 -6.04
C ARG A 313 -13.59 5.10 -4.55
N ALA A 314 -12.32 5.37 -4.27
CA ALA A 314 -11.78 5.52 -2.92
C ALA A 314 -12.48 6.63 -2.14
N VAL A 315 -12.62 6.43 -0.84
CA VAL A 315 -13.05 7.45 0.11
C VAL A 315 -11.84 8.09 0.78
N PHE A 316 -11.75 9.42 0.70
CA PHE A 316 -10.75 10.21 1.44
C PHE A 316 -11.41 10.96 2.60
N TYR A 317 -10.75 10.97 3.75
CA TYR A 317 -11.24 11.60 4.97
C TYR A 317 -10.56 12.94 5.23
N ASP A 318 -11.36 13.92 5.62
CA ASP A 318 -10.89 15.14 6.26
C ASP A 318 -10.91 14.97 7.79
N SER A 319 -10.23 15.88 8.49
CA SER A 319 -10.17 15.84 9.97
C SER A 319 -11.55 15.79 10.65
N THR A 320 -12.55 16.46 10.08
CA THR A 320 -13.94 16.49 10.58
C THR A 320 -14.73 15.23 10.28
N ASP A 321 -14.30 14.39 9.33
CA ASP A 321 -14.90 13.08 9.09
C ASP A 321 -14.50 12.06 10.16
N VAL A 322 -13.27 12.19 10.65
CA VAL A 322 -12.64 11.24 11.59
C VAL A 322 -12.10 11.95 12.85
N PRO A 323 -12.89 12.80 13.54
CA PRO A 323 -12.39 13.59 14.66
C PRO A 323 -12.00 12.72 15.87
N PHE A 324 -12.48 11.48 15.93
CA PHE A 324 -12.12 10.51 16.96
C PHE A 324 -10.64 10.12 16.94
N ILE A 325 -9.90 10.36 15.84
CA ILE A 325 -8.45 10.16 15.80
C ILE A 325 -7.75 11.06 16.85
N ALA A 326 -8.34 12.20 17.23
CA ALA A 326 -7.85 13.03 18.32
C ALA A 326 -7.71 12.26 19.66
N ASN A 327 -8.50 11.21 19.85
CA ASN A 327 -8.47 10.37 21.05
C ASN A 327 -7.47 9.20 20.93
N TRP A 328 -6.78 9.04 19.80
CA TRP A 328 -5.79 7.98 19.58
C TRP A 328 -4.43 8.43 20.12
N THR A 329 -4.36 8.49 21.45
CA THR A 329 -3.19 8.97 22.18
C THR A 329 -1.96 8.07 22.02
N PRO A 330 -0.77 8.54 22.42
CA PRO A 330 0.40 7.66 22.53
C PRO A 330 0.17 6.40 23.38
N LEU A 331 -0.73 6.45 24.38
CA LEU A 331 -1.10 5.27 25.17
C LEU A 331 -1.94 4.28 24.36
N VAL A 332 -2.89 4.75 23.55
CA VAL A 332 -3.63 3.89 22.61
C VAL A 332 -2.65 3.19 21.68
N PHE A 333 -1.69 3.94 21.14
CA PHE A 333 -0.66 3.39 20.26
C PHE A 333 0.22 2.34 20.95
N ALA A 334 0.64 2.59 22.20
CA ALA A 334 1.40 1.62 22.98
C ALA A 334 0.59 0.34 23.25
N ARG A 335 -0.72 0.45 23.50
CA ARG A 335 -1.62 -0.70 23.68
C ARG A 335 -1.86 -1.48 22.39
N ASP A 336 -1.88 -0.82 21.24
CA ASP A 336 -1.94 -1.50 19.94
C ASP A 336 -0.66 -2.29 19.68
N ILE A 337 0.51 -1.72 19.99
CA ILE A 337 1.79 -2.45 19.96
C ILE A 337 1.76 -3.63 20.94
N ASP A 338 1.20 -3.43 22.14
CA ASP A 338 1.10 -4.47 23.17
C ASP A 338 0.33 -5.70 22.69
N ALA A 339 -0.78 -5.49 21.99
CA ALA A 339 -1.55 -6.59 21.41
C ALA A 339 -0.72 -7.40 20.40
N VAL A 340 0.11 -6.73 19.59
CA VAL A 340 1.00 -7.40 18.62
C VAL A 340 2.16 -8.11 19.30
N VAL A 341 2.72 -7.52 20.37
CA VAL A 341 3.76 -8.16 21.19
C VAL A 341 3.22 -9.41 21.88
N ASP A 342 2.04 -9.35 22.49
CA ASP A 342 1.40 -10.52 23.11
C ASP A 342 1.08 -11.61 22.08
N ALA A 343 0.63 -11.23 20.88
CA ALA A 343 0.42 -12.17 19.77
C ALA A 343 1.73 -12.82 19.29
N ALA A 344 2.84 -12.08 19.26
CA ALA A 344 4.16 -12.61 18.92
C ALA A 344 4.68 -13.55 20.01
N ASP A 345 4.53 -13.17 21.28
CA ASP A 345 4.97 -13.97 22.43
C ASP A 345 4.26 -15.33 22.49
N ALA A 346 2.97 -15.35 22.18
CA ALA A 346 2.15 -16.56 22.16
C ALA A 346 2.63 -17.62 21.16
N VAL A 347 3.41 -17.25 20.14
CA VAL A 347 3.86 -18.18 19.08
C VAL A 347 5.37 -18.38 19.04
N VAL A 348 6.18 -17.45 19.55
CA VAL A 348 7.65 -17.56 19.51
C VAL A 348 8.19 -18.55 20.54
N ARG A 349 9.32 -19.16 20.24
CA ARG A 349 10.06 -19.98 21.20
C ARG A 349 10.75 -19.10 22.24
N ASN A 350 10.75 -19.55 23.50
CA ASN A 350 11.50 -18.96 24.61
C ASN A 350 11.23 -17.46 24.85
N HIS A 351 10.05 -16.94 24.53
CA HIS A 351 9.70 -15.52 24.69
C HIS A 351 10.72 -14.57 24.00
N ASN A 352 11.30 -15.01 22.87
CA ASN A 352 12.28 -14.25 22.09
C ASN A 352 11.59 -13.20 21.18
N VAL A 353 10.81 -12.31 21.78
CA VAL A 353 10.20 -11.17 21.10
C VAL A 353 11.13 -9.97 21.17
N PHE A 354 11.54 -9.45 20.02
CA PHE A 354 12.29 -8.21 19.91
C PHE A 354 11.36 -7.13 19.37
N LEU A 355 11.34 -5.96 20.00
CA LEU A 355 10.62 -4.81 19.45
C LEU A 355 11.62 -3.83 18.85
N GLY A 356 11.40 -3.43 17.61
CA GLY A 356 12.22 -2.45 16.94
C GLY A 356 11.42 -1.43 16.19
N GLY A 357 12.13 -0.44 15.65
CA GLY A 357 11.54 0.54 14.77
C GLY A 357 12.57 1.27 13.94
N HIS A 358 12.09 1.92 12.88
CA HIS A 358 12.89 2.74 11.99
C HIS A 358 12.55 4.22 12.16
N SER A 359 13.55 5.10 12.26
CA SER A 359 13.35 6.56 12.39
C SER A 359 12.37 6.88 13.53
N MET A 360 11.23 7.53 13.29
CA MET A 360 10.19 7.79 14.30
C MET A 360 9.67 6.52 15.00
N GLY A 361 9.72 5.36 14.33
CA GLY A 361 9.44 4.05 14.91
C GLY A 361 10.30 3.69 16.11
N THR A 362 11.55 4.20 16.17
CA THR A 362 12.43 4.02 17.34
C THR A 362 11.89 4.74 18.58
N THR A 363 11.30 5.92 18.41
CA THR A 363 10.64 6.67 19.49
C THR A 363 9.45 5.90 20.03
N PHE A 364 8.62 5.33 19.16
CA PHE A 364 7.46 4.53 19.60
C PHE A 364 7.89 3.23 20.29
N THR A 365 8.94 2.58 19.78
CA THR A 365 9.54 1.39 20.38
C THR A 365 10.00 1.66 21.81
N ALA A 366 10.73 2.75 22.03
CA ALA A 366 11.21 3.13 23.35
C ALA A 366 10.07 3.59 24.28
N ARG A 367 9.07 4.31 23.73
CA ARG A 367 7.86 4.67 24.50
C ARG A 367 7.10 3.43 24.96
N TYR A 368 6.85 2.46 24.08
CA TYR A 368 6.24 1.19 24.45
C TYR A 368 7.00 0.52 25.59
N ALA A 369 8.33 0.40 25.45
CA ALA A 369 9.17 -0.23 26.45
C ALA A 369 9.08 0.46 27.82
N ALA A 370 8.93 1.78 27.84
CA ALA A 370 8.80 2.60 29.05
C ALA A 370 7.36 2.71 29.60
N THR A 371 6.34 2.34 28.81
CA THR A 371 4.93 2.42 29.24
C THR A 371 4.66 1.43 30.36
N ASP A 372 4.08 1.91 31.45
CA ASP A 372 3.48 1.07 32.49
C ASP A 372 2.06 0.64 32.05
N PHE A 373 1.89 -0.65 31.79
CA PHE A 373 0.61 -1.25 31.41
C PHE A 373 -0.29 -1.59 32.60
N ASN A 374 0.13 -1.29 33.84
CA ASN A 374 -0.78 -1.29 34.98
C ASN A 374 -1.65 -0.03 34.98
N LEU A 375 -2.64 0.00 34.08
CA LEU A 375 -3.50 1.17 33.87
C LEU A 375 -4.45 1.46 35.04
N SER A 376 -4.55 0.55 36.02
CA SER A 376 -5.33 0.78 37.25
C SER A 376 -4.67 1.78 38.20
N GLY A 377 -3.36 1.99 38.06
CA GLY A 377 -2.55 2.78 38.99
C GLY A 377 -2.36 2.13 40.37
N VAL A 378 -2.82 0.88 40.57
CA VAL A 378 -2.73 0.16 41.84
C VAL A 378 -1.86 -1.08 41.68
N GLY A 379 -0.84 -1.23 42.52
CA GLY A 379 0.07 -2.36 42.50
C GLY A 379 1.41 -2.06 41.82
N ALA A 380 2.17 -3.11 41.50
CA ALA A 380 3.47 -2.96 40.86
C ALA A 380 3.32 -2.50 39.39
N PRO A 381 4.25 -1.67 38.88
CA PRO A 381 4.31 -1.36 37.45
C PRO A 381 4.45 -2.61 36.60
N GLN A 382 3.83 -2.61 35.43
CA GLN A 382 3.95 -3.63 34.38
C GLN A 382 4.57 -2.99 33.14
N PRO A 383 5.89 -2.70 33.14
CA PRO A 383 6.51 -1.99 32.05
C PRO A 383 6.59 -2.84 30.78
N GLY A 384 6.37 -2.24 29.62
CA GLY A 384 6.44 -2.93 28.32
C GLY A 384 7.76 -3.65 28.07
N TYR A 385 8.89 -3.11 28.55
CA TYR A 385 10.20 -3.77 28.38
C TYR A 385 10.27 -5.16 29.03
N ALA A 386 9.44 -5.44 30.06
CA ALA A 386 9.44 -6.73 30.73
C ALA A 386 8.88 -7.85 29.84
N LYS A 387 8.14 -7.51 28.78
CA LYS A 387 7.62 -8.45 27.77
C LYS A 387 8.60 -8.71 26.61
N LEU A 388 9.75 -8.04 26.60
CA LEU A 388 10.65 -8.02 25.46
C LEU A 388 12.01 -8.64 25.77
N ARG A 389 12.57 -9.37 24.80
CA ARG A 389 13.94 -9.90 24.85
C ARG A 389 14.99 -8.84 24.56
N GLY A 390 14.63 -7.81 23.78
CA GLY A 390 15.52 -6.71 23.44
C GLY A 390 14.86 -5.69 22.51
N LEU A 391 15.55 -4.55 22.32
CA LEU A 391 15.14 -3.48 21.41
C LEU A 391 16.05 -3.40 20.18
N VAL A 392 15.47 -3.06 19.02
CA VAL A 392 16.20 -2.83 17.77
C VAL A 392 15.89 -1.42 17.23
N LEU A 393 16.83 -0.49 17.38
CA LEU A 393 16.62 0.90 16.97
C LEU A 393 17.39 1.20 15.68
N LEU A 394 16.67 1.39 14.56
CA LEU A 394 17.25 1.63 13.24
C LEU A 394 17.16 3.13 12.90
N GLU A 395 18.31 3.78 12.71
CA GLU A 395 18.41 5.17 12.24
C GLU A 395 17.54 6.17 13.05
N GLY A 396 17.48 5.98 14.38
CA GLY A 396 16.68 6.81 15.26
C GLY A 396 17.11 6.71 16.73
N SER A 397 16.49 7.52 17.58
CA SER A 397 16.79 7.57 19.02
C SER A 397 15.60 7.08 19.83
N GLY A 398 15.84 6.57 21.05
CA GLY A 398 14.75 6.16 21.95
C GLY A 398 13.92 7.31 22.53
N GLY A 399 14.13 8.55 22.07
CA GLY A 399 13.63 9.74 22.72
C GLY A 399 14.35 10.02 24.05
N THR A 400 14.29 11.27 24.48
CA THR A 400 14.81 11.70 25.77
C THR A 400 13.74 12.54 26.46
N THR A 401 13.50 12.30 27.75
CA THR A 401 12.69 13.18 28.61
C THR A 401 13.53 14.33 29.17
N SER A 402 14.74 14.56 28.64
CA SER A 402 15.61 15.66 29.07
C SER A 402 14.89 17.00 28.88
N GLY A 403 14.44 17.55 29.99
CA GLY A 403 13.73 18.81 30.08
C GLY A 403 13.33 19.05 31.54
N PRO A 404 13.00 20.30 31.91
CA PRO A 404 12.38 20.54 33.21
C PRO A 404 11.08 19.72 33.33
N PRO A 405 10.66 19.33 34.55
CA PRO A 405 9.35 18.76 34.78
C PRO A 405 8.25 19.61 34.14
N LEU A 406 7.20 18.97 33.62
CA LEU A 406 6.05 19.67 33.07
C LEU A 406 5.37 20.54 34.13
N SER A 407 4.96 21.75 33.75
CA SER A 407 4.19 22.64 34.64
C SER A 407 2.77 22.11 34.85
N SER A 408 2.11 22.52 35.94
CA SER A 408 0.70 22.19 36.17
C SER A 408 -0.20 22.66 35.04
N ASP A 409 0.04 23.85 34.46
CA ASP A 409 -0.73 24.34 33.30
C ASP A 409 -0.56 23.43 32.08
N THR A 410 0.66 22.94 31.84
CA THR A 410 0.92 21.99 30.75
C THR A 410 0.18 20.67 30.98
N LEU A 411 0.20 20.15 32.20
CA LEU A 411 -0.53 18.93 32.56
C LEU A 411 -2.05 19.13 32.40
N ASP A 412 -2.59 20.24 32.90
CA ASP A 412 -4.01 20.58 32.75
C ASP A 412 -4.42 20.65 31.28
N ARG A 413 -3.59 21.22 30.40
CA ARG A 413 -3.89 21.26 28.96
C ARG A 413 -3.84 19.87 28.30
N ILE A 414 -2.90 19.02 28.71
CA ILE A 414 -2.84 17.63 28.24
C ILE A 414 -4.12 16.88 28.66
N ILE A 415 -4.57 17.08 29.90
CA ILE A 415 -5.81 16.48 30.42
C ILE A 415 -7.03 17.03 29.68
N ALA A 416 -7.19 18.36 29.55
CA ALA A 416 -8.32 18.94 28.79
C ALA A 416 -8.36 18.46 27.34
N SER A 417 -7.19 18.30 26.71
CA SER A 417 -7.08 17.76 25.36
C SER A 417 -7.61 16.33 25.28
N PHE A 418 -7.18 15.48 26.22
CA PHE A 418 -7.57 14.08 26.31
C PHE A 418 -9.05 13.87 26.66
N ASP A 419 -9.56 14.64 27.60
CA ASP A 419 -10.90 14.45 28.19
C ASP A 419 -12.04 14.95 27.27
N GLY A 420 -11.72 15.55 26.12
CA GLY A 420 -12.71 15.86 25.08
C GLY A 420 -12.46 17.16 24.33
N GLY A 421 -11.62 18.04 24.87
CA GLY A 421 -11.34 19.35 24.27
C GLY A 421 -10.77 19.24 22.85
N LEU A 422 -9.83 18.33 22.61
CA LEU A 422 -9.24 18.19 21.27
C LEU A 422 -10.23 17.57 20.29
N TYR A 423 -10.94 16.52 20.70
CA TYR A 423 -11.99 15.90 19.88
C TYR A 423 -13.03 16.95 19.44
N GLY A 424 -13.52 17.76 20.39
CA GLY A 424 -14.47 18.81 20.11
C GLY A 424 -13.94 19.87 19.14
N ALA A 425 -12.70 20.32 19.36
CA ALA A 425 -12.07 21.32 18.52
C ALA A 425 -11.84 20.82 17.08
N VAL A 426 -11.48 19.55 16.90
CA VAL A 426 -11.34 18.94 15.56
C VAL A 426 -12.69 18.71 14.89
N LYS A 427 -13.71 18.26 15.65
CA LYS A 427 -15.05 17.98 15.13
C LYS A 427 -15.77 19.23 14.63
N ASP A 428 -15.61 20.35 15.34
CA ASP A 428 -16.29 21.60 15.04
C ASP A 428 -15.29 22.76 14.88
N PRO A 429 -14.86 23.04 13.64
CA PRO A 429 -13.86 24.07 13.34
C PRO A 429 -14.40 25.50 13.43
N SER A 430 -15.66 25.71 13.84
CA SER A 430 -16.28 27.05 13.94
C SER A 430 -15.63 27.98 14.98
N SER A 431 -14.76 27.46 15.85
CA SER A 431 -14.00 28.23 16.83
C SER A 431 -12.59 27.66 16.93
N ALA A 432 -11.64 28.51 17.34
CA ALA A 432 -10.22 28.16 17.47
C ALA A 432 -9.94 27.04 18.49
N GLY A 433 -10.85 26.83 19.45
CA GLY A 433 -10.73 25.75 20.44
C GLY A 433 -12.03 25.38 21.13
N ARG A 434 -11.97 24.32 21.94
CA ARG A 434 -13.03 23.87 22.84
C ARG A 434 -12.52 23.68 24.27
N CYS A 435 -13.38 23.98 25.23
CA CYS A 435 -13.16 23.58 26.62
C CYS A 435 -13.20 22.05 26.74
N VAL A 436 -12.87 21.52 27.92
CA VAL A 436 -12.77 20.07 28.16
C VAL A 436 -14.06 19.30 27.84
N ASP A 437 -15.24 19.93 27.95
CA ASP A 437 -16.52 19.36 27.54
C ASP A 437 -16.66 19.06 26.02
N GLY A 438 -15.69 19.51 25.19
CA GLY A 438 -15.67 19.32 23.75
C GLY A 438 -16.73 20.11 22.97
N THR A 439 -17.49 21.00 23.61
CA THR A 439 -18.61 21.73 22.99
C THR A 439 -18.56 23.23 23.20
N THR A 440 -18.11 23.69 24.37
CA THR A 440 -18.00 25.11 24.68
C THR A 440 -16.85 25.75 23.90
N ALA A 441 -17.17 26.68 23.01
CA ALA A 441 -16.20 27.43 22.23
C ALA A 441 -15.34 28.35 23.11
N CYS A 442 -14.03 28.35 22.89
CA CYS A 442 -13.09 29.15 23.67
C CYS A 442 -11.89 29.61 22.83
N THR A 443 -11.12 30.54 23.40
CA THR A 443 -9.77 30.90 22.99
C THR A 443 -8.87 30.96 24.22
N ILE A 444 -7.54 30.92 24.04
CA ILE A 444 -6.60 31.11 25.16
C ILE A 444 -6.86 32.43 25.91
N ALA A 445 -7.27 33.48 25.20
CA ALA A 445 -7.54 34.78 25.80
C ALA A 445 -8.78 34.81 26.71
N ASN A 446 -9.73 33.90 26.52
CA ASN A 446 -11.00 33.89 27.27
C ASN A 446 -11.22 32.62 28.10
N GLU A 447 -10.29 31.66 28.12
CA GLU A 447 -10.47 30.36 28.77
C GLU A 447 -10.82 30.47 30.27
N ALA A 448 -10.30 31.51 30.95
CA ALA A 448 -10.57 31.76 32.36
C ALA A 448 -12.04 32.07 32.67
N THR A 449 -12.80 32.57 31.69
CA THR A 449 -14.23 32.86 31.82
C THR A 449 -15.09 31.83 31.11
N THR A 450 -14.70 31.41 29.90
CA THR A 450 -15.50 30.48 29.08
C THR A 450 -15.44 29.04 29.56
N CYS A 451 -14.28 28.59 30.05
CA CYS A 451 -14.10 27.24 30.60
C CYS A 451 -14.22 27.21 32.14
N ALA A 452 -14.69 28.31 32.75
CA ALA A 452 -14.86 28.41 34.20
C ALA A 452 -15.83 27.32 34.70
N GLY A 453 -15.43 26.63 35.78
CA GLY A 453 -16.22 25.54 36.37
C GLY A 453 -16.02 24.17 35.71
N GLN A 454 -15.25 24.09 34.61
CA GLN A 454 -14.81 22.81 34.06
C GLN A 454 -13.47 22.39 34.68
N VAL A 455 -13.17 21.08 34.67
CA VAL A 455 -11.93 20.55 35.22
C VAL A 455 -11.23 19.69 34.17
N PRO A 456 -10.03 20.08 33.71
CA PRO A 456 -9.37 21.37 33.95
C PRO A 456 -10.04 22.51 33.15
N PRO A 457 -10.04 23.76 33.67
CA PRO A 457 -10.68 24.91 33.02
C PRO A 457 -9.78 25.48 31.91
N LYS A 458 -9.51 24.67 30.89
CA LYS A 458 -8.56 24.99 29.81
C LYS A 458 -9.20 24.92 28.44
N CYS A 459 -8.80 25.84 27.59
CA CYS A 459 -9.14 25.80 26.19
C CYS A 459 -8.14 24.92 25.43
N THR A 460 -8.64 23.95 24.68
CA THR A 460 -7.86 23.11 23.78
C THR A 460 -8.03 23.62 22.35
N LEU A 461 -6.92 24.05 21.74
CA LEU A 461 -6.90 24.47 20.35
C LEU A 461 -6.68 23.29 19.41
N THR A 462 -7.13 23.40 18.17
CA THR A 462 -6.64 22.52 17.11
C THR A 462 -5.17 22.83 16.82
N THR A 463 -4.42 21.81 16.40
CA THR A 463 -3.06 21.98 15.88
C THR A 463 -3.02 21.32 14.52
N ALA A 464 -2.31 21.93 13.57
CA ALA A 464 -2.07 21.28 12.29
C ALA A 464 -1.35 19.95 12.51
N ALA A 465 -1.82 18.88 11.87
CA ALA A 465 -1.05 17.65 11.78
C ALA A 465 0.31 18.01 11.15
N TYR A 466 1.40 17.48 11.73
CA TYR A 466 2.77 17.88 11.49
C TYR A 466 3.11 17.94 9.99
N ALA A 467 3.02 19.13 9.40
CA ALA A 467 3.48 19.44 8.06
C ALA A 467 4.32 20.71 8.18
N PHE A 468 5.62 20.59 7.93
CA PHE A 468 6.53 21.75 7.87
C PHE A 468 6.03 22.80 6.87
N VAL A 469 5.21 22.38 5.91
CA VAL A 469 4.46 23.21 4.98
C VAL A 469 2.97 22.82 5.09
N PRO A 470 2.08 23.72 5.56
CA PRO A 470 0.65 23.44 5.60
C PRO A 470 0.11 22.98 4.24
N GLY A 471 -0.61 21.86 4.21
CA GLY A 471 -1.19 21.29 2.99
C GLY A 471 -0.22 20.44 2.15
N ALA A 472 1.09 20.43 2.42
CA ALA A 472 2.04 19.63 1.65
C ALA A 472 1.89 18.11 1.86
N LEU A 473 1.35 17.71 3.02
CA LEU A 473 1.04 16.32 3.32
C LEU A 473 -0.46 16.17 3.46
N ASN A 474 -1.06 15.45 2.53
CA ASN A 474 -2.45 15.04 2.58
C ASN A 474 -2.55 13.58 2.08
N PRO A 475 -3.61 12.83 2.47
CA PRO A 475 -3.75 11.43 2.06
C PRO A 475 -3.77 11.21 0.55
N ARG A 476 -4.23 12.20 -0.23
CA ARG A 476 -4.25 12.14 -1.69
C ARG A 476 -2.84 12.19 -2.29
N VAL A 477 -1.96 13.05 -1.77
CA VAL A 477 -0.54 13.12 -2.17
C VAL A 477 0.15 11.78 -1.94
N LEU A 478 -0.10 11.13 -0.79
CA LEU A 478 0.47 9.82 -0.50
C LEU A 478 -0.09 8.72 -1.42
N ALA A 479 -1.40 8.78 -1.73
CA ALA A 479 -2.05 7.83 -2.64
C ALA A 479 -1.51 7.89 -4.08
N VAL A 480 -0.82 8.98 -4.49
CA VAL A 480 -0.13 9.05 -5.80
C VAL A 480 0.92 7.96 -5.95
N SER A 481 1.54 7.54 -4.85
CA SER A 481 2.58 6.52 -4.87
C SER A 481 2.06 5.15 -5.28
N GLU A 482 0.78 4.84 -5.02
CA GLU A 482 0.16 3.54 -5.26
C GLU A 482 0.13 3.13 -6.76
N PRO A 483 -0.49 3.91 -7.68
CA PRO A 483 -0.47 3.56 -9.10
C PRO A 483 0.96 3.55 -9.67
N ASN A 484 1.85 4.41 -9.18
CA ASN A 484 3.25 4.43 -9.61
C ASN A 484 4.02 3.20 -9.12
N ALA A 485 3.75 2.70 -7.91
CA ALA A 485 4.36 1.50 -7.37
C ALA A 485 3.95 0.25 -8.15
N ILE A 486 2.66 0.16 -8.51
CA ILE A 486 2.14 -0.92 -9.36
C ILE A 486 2.79 -0.87 -10.75
N GLN A 487 2.92 0.31 -11.36
CA GLN A 487 3.64 0.49 -12.63
C GLN A 487 5.12 0.08 -12.49
N GLY A 488 5.79 0.55 -11.44
CA GLY A 488 7.21 0.31 -11.17
C GLY A 488 7.56 -1.17 -11.01
N ALA A 489 6.59 -2.02 -10.68
CA ALA A 489 6.78 -3.46 -10.61
C ALA A 489 7.20 -4.10 -11.95
N TYR A 490 6.88 -3.47 -13.08
CA TYR A 490 7.22 -3.96 -14.42
C TYR A 490 7.88 -2.91 -15.32
N ASP A 491 7.73 -1.62 -15.00
CA ASP A 491 8.42 -0.52 -15.65
C ASP A 491 9.12 0.39 -14.63
N PRO A 492 10.25 -0.06 -14.07
CA PRO A 492 10.93 0.67 -13.01
C PRO A 492 11.70 1.91 -13.50
N ASN A 493 11.98 2.05 -14.81
CA ASN A 493 12.93 3.06 -15.32
C ASN A 493 12.70 3.53 -16.77
N THR A 494 11.65 3.09 -17.46
CA THR A 494 11.57 3.28 -18.93
C THR A 494 10.49 4.24 -19.39
N THR A 495 9.40 4.43 -18.64
CA THR A 495 8.37 5.44 -18.96
C THR A 495 8.15 6.45 -17.84
N LEU A 496 7.40 7.51 -18.16
CA LEU A 496 6.94 8.47 -17.16
C LEU A 496 5.99 7.76 -16.18
N ALA A 497 6.09 8.15 -14.91
CA ALA A 497 5.15 7.73 -13.88
C ALA A 497 3.71 7.98 -14.37
N ILE A 498 2.83 6.99 -14.25
CA ILE A 498 1.46 7.03 -14.77
C ILE A 498 0.70 8.25 -14.24
N ALA A 499 0.96 8.65 -12.98
CA ALA A 499 0.38 9.84 -12.38
C ALA A 499 0.80 11.16 -13.08
N ALA A 500 1.92 11.15 -13.81
CA ALA A 500 2.46 12.28 -14.56
C ALA A 500 2.15 12.23 -16.06
N VAL A 501 1.45 11.20 -16.53
CA VAL A 501 1.02 11.02 -17.92
C VAL A 501 -0.36 11.66 -18.10
N ASP A 502 -0.56 12.34 -19.24
CA ASP A 502 -1.87 12.81 -19.68
C ASP A 502 -2.77 11.61 -20.01
N GLN A 503 -3.92 11.52 -19.34
CA GLN A 503 -4.87 10.43 -19.51
C GLN A 503 -5.79 10.64 -20.72
N GLY A 504 -5.77 11.81 -21.38
CA GLY A 504 -6.43 12.06 -22.66
C GLY A 504 -7.97 11.99 -22.63
N VAL A 505 -8.56 12.12 -21.45
CA VAL A 505 -10.02 12.01 -21.21
C VAL A 505 -10.61 13.22 -20.48
N GLY A 506 -9.80 14.26 -20.23
CA GLY A 506 -10.27 15.52 -19.68
C GLY A 506 -11.09 16.34 -20.67
N THR A 507 -11.96 17.21 -20.16
CA THR A 507 -12.63 18.21 -20.97
C THR A 507 -11.62 19.26 -21.45
N LYS A 508 -11.37 19.36 -22.77
CA LYS A 508 -10.49 20.40 -23.34
C LYS A 508 -10.96 21.79 -22.94
N LYS A 509 -10.00 22.66 -22.59
CA LYS A 509 -10.27 24.05 -22.22
C LYS A 509 -9.38 25.01 -22.99
N CYS A 510 -9.89 26.22 -23.22
CA CYS A 510 -9.08 27.28 -23.80
C CYS A 510 -7.96 27.67 -22.84
N THR A 511 -6.70 27.64 -23.31
CA THR A 511 -5.53 27.75 -22.43
C THR A 511 -5.24 29.18 -21.94
N ARG A 512 -5.68 30.20 -22.69
CA ARG A 512 -5.46 31.63 -22.41
C ARG A 512 -6.58 32.49 -23.02
N GLY A 513 -6.58 33.79 -22.69
CA GLY A 513 -7.52 34.76 -23.25
C GLY A 513 -8.71 35.06 -22.36
N SER A 514 -9.67 35.84 -22.88
CA SER A 514 -10.89 36.21 -22.16
C SER A 514 -11.83 35.04 -21.88
N ASN A 515 -11.67 33.93 -22.60
CA ASN A 515 -12.38 32.67 -22.40
C ASN A 515 -11.47 31.56 -21.85
N SER A 516 -10.34 31.92 -21.21
CA SER A 516 -9.48 30.95 -20.53
C SER A 516 -10.28 30.10 -19.55
N GLY A 517 -10.10 28.78 -19.59
CA GLY A 517 -10.84 27.82 -18.76
C GLY A 517 -12.23 27.45 -19.28
N ALA A 518 -12.71 28.07 -20.36
CA ALA A 518 -13.94 27.64 -21.02
C ALA A 518 -13.73 26.31 -21.74
N VAL A 519 -14.73 25.42 -21.63
CA VAL A 519 -14.78 24.15 -22.36
C VAL A 519 -14.79 24.42 -23.87
N CYS A 520 -14.02 23.63 -24.60
CA CYS A 520 -13.92 23.73 -26.06
C CYS A 520 -13.81 22.34 -26.69
N ALA A 521 -14.12 22.24 -27.98
CA ALA A 521 -13.91 21.05 -28.81
C ALA A 521 -12.83 21.27 -29.88
N ALA A 522 -12.53 22.53 -30.22
CA ALA A 522 -11.54 22.89 -31.23
C ALA A 522 -10.91 24.27 -30.95
N ASP A 523 -9.71 24.49 -31.47
CA ASP A 523 -8.96 25.77 -31.33
C ASP A 523 -9.76 26.99 -31.82
N SER A 524 -10.68 26.82 -32.76
CA SER A 524 -11.56 27.88 -33.26
C SER A 524 -12.47 28.49 -32.18
N GLU A 525 -12.71 27.75 -31.10
CA GLU A 525 -13.50 28.19 -29.95
C GLU A 525 -12.64 28.92 -28.92
N CYS A 526 -11.33 29.04 -29.17
CA CYS A 526 -10.32 29.68 -28.32
C CYS A 526 -9.63 30.83 -29.08
N PRO A 527 -10.26 32.02 -29.22
CA PRO A 527 -9.84 33.06 -30.15
C PRO A 527 -8.43 33.63 -29.93
N SER A 528 -7.81 33.34 -28.78
CA SER A 528 -6.47 33.81 -28.41
C SER A 528 -5.60 32.73 -27.76
N SER A 529 -5.98 31.46 -27.93
CA SER A 529 -5.31 30.32 -27.32
C SER A 529 -5.64 29.02 -28.04
N THR A 530 -5.11 27.90 -27.56
CA THR A 530 -5.44 26.56 -28.05
C THR A 530 -6.50 25.92 -27.17
N CYS A 531 -7.29 25.04 -27.77
CA CYS A 531 -8.18 24.12 -27.08
C CYS A 531 -7.38 22.88 -26.66
N ASP A 532 -7.00 22.84 -25.39
CA ASP A 532 -6.03 21.87 -24.89
C ASP A 532 -6.49 21.24 -23.58
N ASP A 533 -6.04 20.02 -23.32
CA ASP A 533 -6.31 19.22 -22.13
C ASP A 533 -5.43 19.64 -20.93
N SER A 534 -4.57 20.64 -21.15
CA SER A 534 -3.55 21.15 -20.21
C SER A 534 -4.02 21.55 -18.79
N ALA A 535 -5.34 21.55 -18.51
CA ALA A 535 -5.89 21.88 -17.19
C ALA A 535 -6.23 20.65 -16.32
N ILE A 536 -6.34 19.42 -16.86
CA ILE A 536 -6.79 18.22 -16.10
C ILE A 536 -5.89 16.99 -16.40
N SER A 537 -4.65 17.21 -16.83
CA SER A 537 -3.87 16.11 -17.43
C SER A 537 -2.98 15.32 -16.45
N LYS A 538 -2.77 15.73 -15.20
CA LYS A 538 -1.82 15.03 -14.31
C LYS A 538 -2.23 15.11 -12.84
N VAL A 539 -1.96 14.05 -12.08
CA VAL A 539 -2.25 13.99 -10.64
C VAL A 539 -1.52 15.08 -9.82
N PRO A 540 -0.26 15.47 -10.12
CA PRO A 540 0.44 16.56 -9.42
C PRO A 540 -0.23 17.94 -9.53
N ASP A 541 -1.06 18.17 -10.55
CA ASP A 541 -1.80 19.44 -10.69
C ASP A 541 -3.13 19.42 -9.89
N LEU A 542 -3.50 18.26 -9.32
CA LEU A 542 -4.75 18.00 -8.61
C LEU A 542 -4.57 17.79 -7.09
N ALA A 543 -3.33 17.61 -6.64
CA ALA A 543 -2.94 17.35 -5.24
C ALA A 543 -2.30 18.58 -4.61
#